data_AF-A0A645FU27-F1
#
_entry.id   AF-A0A645FU27-F1
#
_cell.length_a   1.000
_cell.length_b   1.000
_cell.length_c   1.000
_cell.angle_alpha   90.00
_cell.angle_beta   90.00
_cell.angle_gamma   90.00
#
_symmetry.space_group_name_H-M   'P 1'
#
loop_
_entity.id
_entity.type
_entity.pdbx_description
1 polymer ?
#
loop_
_entity_poly.entity_id
_entity_poly.type
_entity_poly.pdbx_seq_one_letter_code
_entity_poly.pdbx_strand_id
1 'polypeptide(L)' 'MYAVTGYTLEPVDDLDSGGLKDWALGTLDIPSLTIEIGTQDCPLPIEEFSSTWLRNRSVLAAIGRWVKAIEQA' A
#
# COMPACT_ATOMS: atom_id res chain seq x y z
N MET A 1 10.68 7.03 -9.02
CA MET A 1 10.08 5.78 -9.50
C MET A 1 8.59 5.88 -9.22
N TYR A 2 7.78 6.23 -10.22
CA TYR A 2 6.37 6.56 -10.00
C TYR A 2 5.50 5.30 -9.97
N ALA A 3 4.70 5.24 -8.91
CA ALA A 3 4.04 4.11 -8.32
C ALA A 3 3.11 3.35 -9.26
N VAL A 4 3.15 2.03 -9.18
CA VAL A 4 2.30 1.08 -9.92
C VAL A 4 0.79 1.38 -9.80
N THR A 5 0.40 2.15 -8.79
CA THR A 5 -0.98 2.56 -8.48
C THR A 5 -1.30 4.03 -8.81
N GLY A 6 -0.29 4.89 -8.96
CA GLY A 6 -0.45 6.35 -9.04
C GLY A 6 -0.96 7.02 -7.74
N TYR A 7 -0.91 6.33 -6.59
CA TYR A 7 -1.18 6.97 -5.28
C TYR A 7 0.02 7.79 -4.81
N THR A 8 -0.25 8.84 -4.03
CA THR A 8 0.79 9.61 -3.34
C THR A 8 1.31 8.79 -2.16
N LEU A 9 2.63 8.83 -1.94
CA LEU A 9 3.20 8.31 -0.72
C LEU A 9 3.06 9.38 0.36
N GLU A 10 2.21 9.14 1.34
CA GLU A 10 2.07 10.02 2.50
C GLU A 10 3.27 9.82 3.44
N PRO A 11 3.78 10.91 4.07
CA PRO A 11 4.79 10.80 5.10
C PRO A 11 4.24 10.03 6.31
N VAL A 12 5.13 9.33 7.02
CA VAL A 12 4.78 8.69 8.28
C VAL A 12 4.54 9.80 9.30
N ASP A 13 3.31 9.90 9.80
CA ASP A 13 2.94 10.85 10.86
C ASP A 13 2.66 10.07 12.15
N ASP A 14 3.12 10.60 13.30
CA ASP A 14 3.05 9.91 14.61
C ASP A 14 1.60 9.63 15.08
N LEU A 15 0.62 10.32 14.49
CA LEU A 15 -0.80 10.25 14.83
C LEU A 15 -1.49 8.94 14.42
N ASP A 16 -0.84 8.12 13.60
CA ASP A 16 -1.40 6.87 13.04
C ASP A 16 -0.62 5.63 13.49
N SER A 17 -0.06 5.69 14.72
CA SER A 17 0.75 4.63 15.30
C SER A 17 -0.09 3.54 15.99
N GLY A 18 0.36 2.30 15.86
CA GLY A 18 -0.26 1.12 16.50
C GLY A 18 -1.17 0.30 15.56
N GLY A 19 -1.15 0.60 14.26
CA GLY A 19 -1.84 -0.17 13.25
C GLY A 19 -1.11 -1.46 12.88
N LEU A 20 -1.73 -2.26 12.01
CA LEU A 20 -1.15 -3.51 11.50
C LEU A 20 0.24 -3.29 10.88
N LYS A 21 0.41 -2.21 10.12
CA LYS A 21 1.67 -1.88 9.45
C LYS A 21 2.82 -1.71 10.46
N ASP A 22 2.54 -1.02 11.58
CA ASP A 22 3.53 -0.71 12.60
C ASP A 22 3.91 -1.95 13.41
N TRP A 23 2.92 -2.79 13.75
CA TRP A 23 3.18 -4.05 14.44
C TRP A 23 4.00 -5.01 13.57
N ALA A 24 3.62 -5.18 12.30
CA ALA A 24 4.32 -6.07 11.38
C ALA A 24 5.78 -5.64 11.17
N LEU A 25 6.00 -4.33 10.95
CA LEU A 25 7.35 -3.79 10.78
C LEU A 25 8.15 -3.83 12.08
N GLY A 26 7.59 -3.33 13.18
CA GLY A 26 8.30 -3.16 14.44
C GLY A 26 8.51 -4.43 15.27
N THR A 27 7.62 -5.43 15.13
CA THR A 27 7.68 -6.66 15.93
C THR A 27 8.21 -7.85 15.14
N LEU A 28 7.85 -7.95 13.86
CA LEU A 28 8.15 -9.12 13.03
C LEU A 28 9.21 -8.87 11.96
N ASP A 29 9.69 -7.64 11.82
CA ASP A 29 10.58 -7.22 10.72
C ASP A 29 10.00 -7.54 9.33
N ILE A 30 8.66 -7.46 9.22
CA ILE A 30 7.96 -7.67 7.95
C ILE A 30 7.70 -6.30 7.32
N PRO A 31 8.25 -6.02 6.12
CA PRO A 31 7.94 -4.82 5.36
C PRO A 31 6.43 -4.69 5.14
N SER A 32 5.85 -3.57 5.58
CA SER A 32 4.40 -3.38 5.57
C SER A 32 4.02 -1.94 5.22
N LEU A 33 2.89 -1.77 4.54
CA LEU A 33 2.34 -0.47 4.15
C LEU A 33 0.81 -0.56 4.08
N THR A 34 0.15 0.59 4.23
CA THR A 34 -1.29 0.73 3.99
C THR A 34 -1.54 1.39 2.65
N ILE A 35 -2.50 0.88 1.88
CA ILE A 35 -3.00 1.53 0.67
C ILE A 35 -4.39 2.10 0.99
N GLU A 36 -4.47 3.41 1.15
CA GLU A 36 -5.74 4.10 1.30
C GLU A 36 -6.42 4.24 -0.07
N ILE A 37 -7.58 3.62 -0.21
CA ILE A 37 -8.35 3.61 -1.46
C ILE A 37 -9.58 4.51 -1.35
N GLY A 38 -10.08 4.87 -2.52
CA GLY A 38 -11.29 5.65 -2.67
C GLY A 38 -11.03 7.16 -2.66
N THR A 39 -12.06 7.91 -3.03
CA THR A 39 -11.99 9.38 -3.13
C THR A 39 -13.06 10.10 -2.31
N GLN A 40 -13.89 9.33 -1.62
CA GLN A 40 -15.06 9.80 -0.87
C GLN A 40 -15.14 9.10 0.49
N ASP A 41 -16.02 9.60 1.35
CA ASP A 41 -16.27 9.01 2.65
C ASP A 41 -16.90 7.62 2.54
N CYS A 42 -16.64 6.79 3.54
CA CYS A 42 -17.27 5.49 3.65
C CYS A 42 -18.79 5.63 3.93
N PRO A 43 -19.65 4.80 3.31
CA PRO A 43 -19.32 3.74 2.35
C PRO A 43 -18.96 4.28 0.96
N LEU A 44 -17.96 3.65 0.32
CA LEU A 44 -17.56 4.04 -1.04
C LEU A 44 -18.63 3.67 -2.09
N PRO A 45 -18.81 4.51 -3.13
CA PRO A 45 -19.68 4.20 -4.27
C PRO A 45 -19.14 3.03 -5.10
N ILE A 46 -20.04 2.25 -5.69
CA ILE A 46 -19.67 1.09 -6.54
C ILE A 46 -18.91 1.52 -7.80
N GLU A 47 -19.12 2.75 -8.26
CA GLU A 47 -18.46 3.37 -9.40
C GLU A 47 -16.93 3.46 -9.21
N GLU A 48 -16.46 3.54 -7.95
CA GLU A 48 -15.02 3.60 -7.66
C GLU A 48 -14.32 2.24 -7.82
N PHE A 49 -15.07 1.13 -7.85
CA PHE A 49 -14.51 -0.23 -7.91
C PHE A 49 -13.59 -0.42 -9.11
N SER A 50 -14.01 -0.03 -10.31
CA SER A 50 -13.22 -0.25 -11.53
C SER A 50 -11.88 0.48 -11.49
N SER A 51 -11.86 1.71 -10.96
CA SER A 51 -10.64 2.49 -10.81
C SER A 51 -9.72 1.87 -9.76
N THR A 52 -10.27 1.51 -8.59
CA THR A 52 -9.54 0.90 -7.49
C THR A 52 -8.91 -0.41 -7.91
N TRP A 53 -9.66 -1.28 -8.59
CA TRP A 53 -9.14 -2.53 -9.13
C TRP A 53 -8.00 -2.30 -10.12
N LEU A 54 -8.22 -1.42 -11.12
CA LEU A 54 -7.24 -1.19 -12.19
C LEU A 54 -5.91 -0.64 -11.65
N ARG A 55 -5.96 0.26 -10.66
CA ARG A 55 -4.78 0.85 -10.03
C ARG A 55 -4.02 -0.17 -9.18
N ASN A 56 -4.70 -1.10 -8.51
CA ASN A 56 -4.07 -2.00 -7.55
C ASN A 56 -3.68 -3.38 -8.09
N ARG A 57 -4.20 -3.80 -9.26
CA ARG A 57 -3.97 -5.17 -9.81
C ARG A 57 -2.50 -5.58 -9.99
N SER A 58 -1.59 -4.62 -10.09
CA SER A 58 -0.16 -4.87 -10.32
C SER A 58 0.70 -4.77 -9.05
N VAL A 59 0.11 -4.44 -7.90
CA VAL A 59 0.83 -4.26 -6.61
C VAL A 59 1.55 -5.54 -6.21
N LEU A 60 0.89 -6.71 -6.22
CA LEU A 60 1.51 -7.98 -5.82
C LEU A 60 2.72 -8.34 -6.70
N ALA A 61 2.60 -8.14 -8.02
CA ALA A 61 3.70 -8.37 -8.94
C ALA A 61 4.88 -7.39 -8.71
N ALA A 62 4.58 -6.15 -8.31
CA ALA A 62 5.58 -5.17 -7.95
C ALA A 62 6.33 -5.56 -6.68
N ILE A 63 5.61 -5.99 -5.63
CA ILE A 63 6.18 -6.49 -4.39
C ILE A 63 7.06 -7.71 -4.66
N GLY A 64 6.59 -8.68 -5.44
CA GLY A 64 7.40 -9.87 -5.78
C GLY A 64 8.71 -9.54 -6.49
N ARG A 65 8.71 -8.53 -7.39
CA ARG A 65 9.95 -8.03 -8.02
C ARG A 65 10.86 -7.33 -7.02
N TRP A 66 10.30 -6.56 -6.09
CA TRP A 66 11.04 -5.86 -5.06
C TRP A 66 11.72 -6.84 -4.08
N VAL A 67 10.97 -7.82 -3.56
CA VAL A 67 11.50 -8.87 -2.66
C VAL A 67 12.66 -9.61 -3.34
N LYS A 68 12.47 -10.04 -4.60
CA LYS A 68 13.53 -10.70 -5.36
C LYS A 68 14.78 -9.83 -5.53
N ALA A 69 14.63 -8.52 -5.68
CA ALA A 69 15.75 -7.61 -5.88
C ALA A 69 16.56 -7.41 -4.59
N ILE A 70 15.90 -7.37 -3.43
CA ILE A 70 16.58 -7.19 -2.13
C ILE A 70 17.26 -8.47 -1.63
N GLU A 71 16.76 -9.66 -2.00
CA GLU A 71 17.45 -10.93 -1.70
C GLU A 71 18.75 -11.12 -2.50
N GLN A 72 18.91 -10.39 -3.61
CA GLN A 72 20.05 -10.47 -4.51
C GLN A 72 21.10 -9.38 -4.27
N ALA A 73 20.85 -8.46 -3.33
CA ALA A 73 21.70 -7.33 -3.00
C ALA A 73 22.56 -7.63 -1.77
#